data_AF-M1BPX2-F1
#
_entry.id   AF-M1BPX2-F1
#
_cell.length_a   1.000
_cell.length_b   1.000
_cell.length_c   1.000
_cell.angle_alpha   90.00
_cell.angle_beta   90.00
_cell.angle_gamma   90.00
#
_symmetry.space_group_name_H-M   'P 1'
#
loop_
_entity.id
_entity.type
_entity.pdbx_description
1 polymer ?
#
loop_
_entity_poly.entity_id
_entity_poly.type
_entity_poly.pdbx_seq_one_letter_code
_entity_poly.pdbx_strand_id
1 'polypeptide(L)'
;MNRPEIAAKAVEVAEKRISRDKWPEYYDTKKARFIGKQARLYQTWSIAGYLVAKLLLANPSAAKILISQEDSELLNAFSCAISSNPRRKKRGPKSPQKTYIV
;
A
#
# COMPACT_ATOMS: atom_id res chain seq x y z
N MET A 1 0.47 8.89 -4.28
CA MET A 1 1.63 8.26 -4.95
C MET A 1 1.30 8.13 -6.43
N ASN A 2 2.02 8.80 -7.33
CA ASN A 2 1.71 8.82 -8.76
C ASN A 2 2.47 7.71 -9.52
N ARG A 3 2.19 6.45 -9.17
CA ARG A 3 2.93 5.26 -9.64
C ARG A 3 2.00 4.16 -10.16
N PRO A 4 1.22 4.41 -11.22
CA PRO A 4 0.25 3.45 -11.75
C PRO A 4 0.91 2.17 -12.32
N GLU A 5 2.18 2.24 -12.72
CA GLU A 5 2.93 1.12 -13.29
C GLU A 5 3.06 -0.07 -12.32
N ILE A 6 3.16 0.20 -11.02
CA ILE A 6 3.23 -0.86 -10.00
C ILE A 6 1.89 -1.62 -9.95
N ALA A 7 0.79 -0.87 -9.89
CA ALA A 7 -0.55 -1.46 -9.81
C ALA A 7 -0.87 -2.24 -11.09
N ALA A 8 -0.53 -1.71 -12.26
CA ALA A 8 -0.67 -2.43 -13.53
C ALA A 8 0.12 -3.75 -13.54
N LYS A 9 1.36 -3.73 -13.04
CA LYS A 9 2.18 -4.96 -12.96
C LYS A 9 1.59 -5.98 -11.99
N ALA A 10 1.05 -5.54 -10.86
CA ALA A 10 0.40 -6.43 -9.90
C ALA A 10 -0.84 -7.11 -10.50
N VAL A 11 -1.66 -6.35 -11.25
CA VAL A 11 -2.83 -6.90 -11.98
C VAL A 11 -2.39 -7.92 -13.03
N GLU A 12 -1.36 -7.61 -13.84
CA GLU A 12 -0.82 -8.54 -14.84
C GLU A 12 -0.35 -9.86 -14.19
N VAL A 13 0.27 -9.80 -13.00
CA VAL A 13 0.70 -11.00 -12.27
C VAL A 13 -0.49 -11.82 -11.79
N ALA A 14 -1.55 -11.18 -11.29
CA ALA A 14 -2.78 -11.87 -10.87
C ALA A 14 -3.51 -12.53 -12.04
N GLU A 15 -3.65 -11.83 -13.17
CA GLU A 15 -4.36 -12.30 -14.38
C GLU A 15 -3.77 -13.59 -14.96
N LYS A 16 -2.48 -13.87 -14.74
CA LYS A 16 -1.83 -15.11 -15.19
C LYS A 16 -2.49 -16.38 -14.68
N ARG A 17 -3.18 -16.33 -13.53
CA ARG A 17 -3.72 -17.53 -12.89
C ARG A 17 -5.00 -17.37 -12.07
N ILE A 18 -5.36 -16.17 -11.61
CA ILE A 18 -6.44 -16.00 -10.60
C ILE A 18 -7.79 -16.58 -11.05
N SER A 19 -8.13 -16.43 -12.33
CA SER A 19 -9.33 -17.01 -12.94
C SER A 19 -9.26 -18.54 -13.02
N ARG A 20 -8.14 -19.07 -13.54
CA ARG A 20 -7.91 -20.52 -13.68
C ARG A 20 -7.94 -21.24 -12.32
N ASP A 21 -7.42 -20.58 -11.30
CA ASP A 21 -7.38 -21.08 -9.93
C ASP A 21 -8.72 -20.91 -9.19
N LYS A 22 -9.78 -20.46 -9.88
CA LYS A 22 -11.13 -20.29 -9.32
C LYS A 22 -11.19 -19.29 -8.17
N TRP A 23 -10.45 -18.18 -8.27
CA TRP A 23 -10.52 -17.06 -7.34
C TRP A 23 -10.34 -17.46 -5.86
N PRO A 24 -9.17 -18.01 -5.49
CA PRO A 24 -8.92 -18.43 -4.14
C PRO A 24 -8.87 -17.23 -3.17
N GLU A 25 -9.17 -17.50 -1.90
CA GLU A 25 -9.11 -16.53 -0.82
C GLU A 25 -7.68 -16.04 -0.55
N TYR A 26 -6.70 -16.94 -0.61
CA TYR A 26 -5.28 -16.60 -0.43
C TYR A 26 -4.35 -17.64 -1.09
N TYR A 27 -3.08 -17.28 -1.26
CA TYR A 27 -2.01 -18.13 -1.76
C TYR A 27 -0.94 -18.33 -0.69
N ASP A 28 -0.35 -19.52 -0.64
CA ASP A 28 0.71 -19.88 0.30
C ASP A 28 2.10 -19.79 -0.33
N THR A 29 3.13 -19.86 0.53
CA THR A 29 4.58 -19.82 0.23
C THR A 29 5.16 -18.44 -0.10
N LYS A 30 6.49 -18.29 0.05
CA LYS A 30 7.23 -17.05 -0.24
C LYS A 30 7.00 -16.48 -1.65
N LYS A 31 6.59 -17.32 -2.60
CA LYS A 31 6.36 -16.94 -4.00
C LYS A 31 4.89 -17.10 -4.44
N ALA A 32 3.95 -17.31 -3.52
CA ALA A 32 2.53 -17.49 -3.82
C ALA A 32 2.25 -18.58 -4.89
N ARG A 33 3.06 -19.66 -4.90
CA ARG A 33 2.99 -20.69 -5.95
C ARG A 33 1.82 -21.65 -5.76
N PHE A 34 1.41 -21.90 -4.52
CA PHE A 34 0.33 -22.81 -4.19
C PHE A 34 -0.90 -22.06 -3.73
N ILE A 35 -2.08 -22.55 -4.10
CA ILE A 35 -3.34 -22.10 -3.49
C ILE A 35 -3.27 -22.40 -1.99
N GLY A 36 -3.78 -21.49 -1.17
CA GLY A 36 -3.74 -21.63 0.28
C GLY A 36 -4.32 -22.96 0.74
N LYS A 37 -3.69 -23.61 1.72
CA LYS A 37 -4.08 -24.95 2.20
C LYS A 37 -5.57 -25.06 2.57
N GLN A 38 -6.16 -23.99 3.10
CA GLN A 38 -7.57 -23.90 3.47
C GLN A 38 -8.29 -22.77 2.72
N ALA A 39 -7.74 -22.31 1.59
CA ALA A 39 -8.33 -21.23 0.84
C ALA A 39 -9.70 -21.63 0.27
N ARG A 40 -10.71 -20.82 0.55
CA ARG A 40 -12.01 -20.94 -0.11
C ARG A 40 -11.88 -20.48 -1.57
N LEU A 41 -12.60 -21.16 -2.46
CA LEU A 41 -12.69 -20.78 -3.88
C LEU A 41 -13.86 -19.81 -4.09
N TYR A 42 -13.81 -19.05 -5.18
CA TYR A 42 -14.81 -18.05 -5.55
C TYR A 42 -15.01 -16.99 -4.46
N GLN A 43 -13.93 -16.63 -3.79
CA GLN A 43 -13.99 -15.73 -2.67
C GLN A 43 -14.31 -14.29 -3.13
N THR A 44 -15.37 -13.72 -2.56
CA THR A 44 -15.96 -12.44 -3.00
C THR A 44 -14.94 -11.30 -3.02
N TRP A 45 -14.14 -11.13 -1.97
CA TRP A 45 -13.16 -10.04 -1.90
C TRP A 45 -11.99 -10.18 -2.90
N SER A 46 -11.69 -11.40 -3.36
CA SER A 46 -10.61 -11.66 -4.32
C SER A 46 -11.07 -11.22 -5.70
N ILE A 47 -12.33 -11.50 -6.03
CA ILE A 47 -13.00 -11.06 -7.24
C ILE A 47 -13.19 -9.53 -7.21
N ALA A 48 -13.80 -9.01 -6.13
CA ALA A 48 -14.08 -7.58 -5.99
C ALA A 48 -12.80 -6.73 -6.00
N GLY A 49 -11.76 -7.15 -5.28
CA GLY A 49 -10.47 -6.46 -5.23
C GLY A 49 -9.80 -6.37 -6.61
N TYR A 50 -9.84 -7.45 -7.38
CA TYR A 50 -9.35 -7.46 -8.76
C TYR A 50 -10.14 -6.49 -9.66
N LEU A 51 -11.47 -6.52 -9.59
CA LEU A 51 -12.32 -5.63 -10.39
C LEU A 51 -12.08 -4.16 -10.03
N VAL A 52 -12.06 -3.84 -8.73
CA VAL A 52 -11.79 -2.49 -8.23
C VAL A 52 -10.41 -2.01 -8.68
N ALA A 53 -9.38 -2.86 -8.61
CA ALA A 53 -8.04 -2.50 -9.09
C ALA A 53 -8.05 -2.11 -10.58
N LYS A 54 -8.76 -2.85 -11.44
CA LYS A 54 -8.88 -2.51 -12.86
C LYS A 54 -9.67 -1.22 -13.10
N LEU A 55 -10.75 -1.00 -12.36
CA LEU A 55 -11.54 0.22 -12.45
C LEU A 55 -10.74 1.45 -12.00
N LEU A 56 -9.95 1.33 -10.93
CA LEU A 56 -9.07 2.40 -10.46
C LEU A 56 -7.92 2.69 -11.43
N LEU A 57 -7.38 1.67 -12.09
CA LEU A 57 -6.38 1.84 -13.14
C LEU A 57 -6.97 2.55 -14.38
N ALA A 58 -8.20 2.21 -14.77
CA ALA A 58 -8.88 2.83 -15.89
C ALA A 58 -9.31 4.28 -15.58
N ASN A 59 -9.72 4.56 -14.35
CA ASN A 59 -10.08 5.90 -13.90
C ASN A 59 -9.45 6.22 -12.52
N PRO A 60 -8.23 6.76 -12.50
CA PRO A 60 -7.55 7.12 -11.25
C PRO A 60 -8.29 8.16 -10.41
N SER A 61 -9.15 8.98 -11.02
CA SER A 61 -9.93 10.00 -10.29
C SER A 61 -10.96 9.37 -9.34
N ALA A 62 -11.40 8.14 -9.60
CA ALA A 62 -12.33 7.41 -8.74
C ALA A 62 -11.73 7.07 -7.37
N ALA A 63 -10.39 7.08 -7.24
CA ALA A 63 -9.72 6.88 -5.96
C ALA A 63 -10.12 7.92 -4.90
N LYS A 64 -10.58 9.11 -5.31
CA LYS A 64 -11.08 10.17 -4.41
C LYS A 64 -12.22 9.72 -3.50
N ILE A 65 -12.96 8.66 -3.86
CA ILE A 65 -14.01 8.09 -3.01
C ILE A 65 -13.42 7.38 -1.78
N LEU A 66 -12.19 6.88 -1.90
CA LEU A 66 -11.53 6.05 -0.88
C LEU A 66 -10.46 6.81 -0.08
N ILE A 67 -10.00 7.95 -0.59
CA ILE A 67 -8.94 8.74 0.04
C ILE A 67 -9.50 10.04 0.57
N SER A 68 -9.13 10.39 1.80
CA SER A 68 -9.34 11.73 2.34
C SER A 68 -8.16 12.61 1.96
N GLN A 69 -8.43 13.85 1.60
CA GLN A 69 -7.38 14.84 1.47
C GLN A 69 -6.94 15.28 2.86
N GLU A 70 -5.63 15.22 3.13
CA GLU A 70 -5.08 15.73 4.38
C GLU A 70 -5.19 17.25 4.40
N ASP A 71 -5.70 17.79 5.51
CA ASP A 71 -5.78 19.22 5.74
C ASP A 71 -4.40 19.76 6.14
N SER A 72 -3.82 20.62 5.30
CA SER A 72 -2.51 21.21 5.51
C SER A 72 -2.40 22.06 6.77
N GLU A 73 -3.49 22.72 7.19
CA GLU A 73 -3.50 23.54 8.40
C GLU A 73 -3.45 22.65 9.64
N LEU A 74 -4.25 21.59 9.66
CA LEU A 74 -4.20 20.59 10.73
C LEU A 74 -2.82 19.92 10.79
N LEU A 75 -2.27 19.52 9.64
CA LEU A 75 -0.97 18.87 9.58
C LEU A 75 0.16 19.76 10.11
N ASN A 76 0.12 21.06 9.77
CA ASN A 76 1.04 22.06 10.31
C ASN A 76 0.85 22.29 11.80
N ALA A 77 -0.39 22.42 12.28
CA ALA A 77 -0.69 22.59 13.69
C ALA A 77 -0.17 21.41 14.54
N PHE A 78 -0.37 20.17 14.08
CA PHE A 78 0.15 18.99 14.75
C PHE A 78 1.68 18.90 14.68
N SER A 79 2.32 19.25 13.56
CA SER A 79 3.77 19.31 13.44
C SER A 79 4.38 20.32 14.43
N CYS A 80 3.79 21.51 14.54
CA CYS A 80 4.17 22.52 15.51
C CYS A 80 3.97 22.04 16.95
N ALA A 81 2.83 21.43 17.29
CA ALA A 81 2.57 20.91 18.63
C ALA A 81 3.55 19.77 19.02
N ILE A 82 3.91 18.90 18.07
CA ILE A 82 4.85 17.80 18.29
C ILE A 82 6.29 18.31 18.46
N SER A 83 6.71 19.27 17.64
CA SER A 83 8.06 19.87 17.70
C SER A 83 8.26 20.81 18.90
N SER A 84 7.19 21.45 19.36
CA SER A 84 7.19 22.32 20.54
C SER A 84 7.21 21.54 21.86
N ASN A 85 6.99 20.22 21.84
CA ASN A 85 6.94 19.40 23.04
C ASN A 85 8.36 19.23 23.67
N PRO A 86 8.67 19.87 24.82
CA PRO A 86 10.02 19.92 25.37
C PRO A 86 10.56 18.54 25.78
N ARG A 87 9.68 17.55 25.99
CA ARG A 87 10.06 16.16 26.32
C ARG A 87 10.71 15.42 25.14
N ARG A 88 10.46 15.82 23.89
CA ARG A 88 10.99 15.15 22.69
C ARG A 88 12.27 15.79 22.13
N LYS A 89 12.55 17.07 22.42
CA LYS A 89 13.80 17.76 22.05
C LYS A 89 15.07 17.04 22.53
N LYS A 90 14.98 16.25 23.61
CA LYS A 90 16.11 15.46 24.15
C LYS A 90 16.29 14.08 23.52
N ARG A 91 15.40 13.62 22.63
CA ARG A 91 15.41 12.25 22.06
C ARG A 91 15.37 12.23 20.51
N GLY A 92 15.88 13.28 19.86
CA GLY A 92 16.10 13.25 18.41
C GLY A 92 17.31 12.36 18.04
N PRO A 93 17.35 11.76 16.83
CA PRO A 93 18.53 11.04 16.37
C PRO A 93 19.71 12.01 16.33
N LYS A 94 20.82 11.67 17.00
CA LYS A 94 22.08 12.41 16.84
C LYS A 94 22.51 12.26 15.37
N SER A 95 22.73 13.37 14.68
CA SER A 95 23.31 13.38 13.34
C SER A 95 24.64 12.61 13.36
N PRO A 96 24.87 11.64 12.47
CA PRO A 96 26.18 11.00 12.38
C PRO A 96 27.20 12.08 11.98
N GLN A 97 28.26 12.22 12.78
CA GLN A 97 29.36 13.12 12.43
C GLN A 97 30.01 12.62 11.14
N LYS A 98 30.19 13.51 10.17
CA LYS A 98 30.96 13.20 8.95
C LYS A 98 32.42 13.01 9.37
N THR A 99 32.88 11.77 9.46
CA THR A 99 34.30 11.45 9.47
C THR A 99 34.83 11.56 8.05
N TYR A 100 35.63 12.60 7.79
CA TYR A 100 36.48 12.61 6.61
C TYR A 100 37.67 11.69 6.91
N ILE A 101 37.77 10.59 6.17
CA ILE A 101 38.95 9.75 6.13
C ILE A 101 39.80 10.26 4.97
N VAL A 102 41.07 10.56 5.26
CA VAL A 102 42.14 10.86 4.29
C VAL A 102 42.60 9.56 3.64
#